data_AF-A0A0D3F658-F1
#
_entry.id   AF-A0A0D3F658-F1
#
_cell.length_a   1.000
_cell.length_b   1.000
_cell.length_c   1.000
_cell.angle_alpha   90.00
_cell.angle_beta   90.00
_cell.angle_gamma   90.00
#
_symmetry.space_group_name_H-M   'P 1'
#
loop_
_entity.id
_entity.type
_entity.pdbx_description
1 polymer ?
#
loop_
_entity_poly.entity_id
_entity_poly.type
_entity_poly.pdbx_seq_one_letter_code
_entity_poly.pdbx_strand_id
1 'polypeptide(L)'
;MASSRSEGSSASSQRTSASPIPYRVGPFDYYPAVLCRCGTKAARWISWSVDNPGRRYYKCANARSGGCDFFDWYEGPTSSFIRDLLNDLRAAVFNLRREKDELQIAVEDGRSKALELDEATQELDTLRRELATVRTAANESEAKLAVLKDRNCRLENERIVLLSLLVVHVVIRHKWQYGIWHFASGSVLAILQYGNLNEIHNKQTHI
;
A
#
# COMPACT_ATOMS: atom_id res chain seq x y z
N MET A 1 -1.82 -40.52 19.18
CA MET A 1 -0.35 -40.50 19.26
C MET A 1 0.17 -39.74 18.06
N ALA A 2 0.57 -38.48 18.25
CA ALA A 2 1.09 -37.63 17.18
C ALA A 2 2.58 -37.42 17.45
N SER A 3 3.44 -37.98 16.58
CA SER A 3 4.89 -37.81 16.64
C SER A 3 5.27 -36.44 16.10
N SER A 4 5.60 -35.52 17.01
CA SER A 4 6.23 -34.25 16.68
C SER A 4 7.68 -34.50 16.25
N ARG A 5 7.98 -34.24 14.97
CA ARG A 5 9.35 -34.27 14.44
C ARG A 5 10.06 -32.99 14.88
N SER A 6 11.05 -33.16 15.76
CA SER A 6 11.97 -32.11 16.16
C SER A 6 12.95 -31.84 15.02
N GLU A 7 12.75 -30.75 14.27
CA GLU A 7 13.78 -30.23 13.38
C GLU A 7 14.88 -29.59 14.23
N GLY A 8 15.87 -30.42 14.57
CA GLY A 8 17.10 -29.99 15.21
C GLY A 8 17.84 -29.05 14.29
N SER A 9 17.79 -27.75 14.58
CA SER A 9 18.63 -26.71 13.99
C SER A 9 20.11 -26.97 14.31
N SER A 10 20.73 -27.87 13.55
CA SER A 10 22.16 -28.17 13.60
C SER A 10 22.92 -27.29 12.61
N ALA A 11 22.71 -25.97 12.63
CA ALA A 11 23.32 -25.06 11.67
C ALA A 11 24.39 -24.12 12.27
N SER A 12 24.54 -24.07 13.60
CA SER A 12 25.40 -23.06 14.23
C SER A 12 26.86 -23.51 14.44
N SER A 13 27.13 -24.80 14.63
CA SER A 13 28.46 -25.24 15.10
C SER A 13 29.44 -25.70 14.01
N GLN A 14 29.01 -25.84 12.75
CA GLN A 14 29.86 -26.42 11.68
C GLN A 14 30.63 -25.40 10.83
N ARG A 15 30.40 -24.10 10.96
CA ARG A 15 30.98 -23.11 10.04
C ARG A 15 32.39 -22.62 10.37
N THR A 16 32.95 -22.96 11.53
CA THR A 16 34.24 -22.40 11.99
C THR A 16 35.47 -23.14 11.44
N SER A 17 35.31 -24.35 10.89
CA SER A 17 36.43 -25.19 10.45
C SER A 17 36.51 -25.40 8.93
N ALA A 18 35.54 -24.90 8.16
CA ALA A 18 35.62 -24.88 6.71
C ALA A 18 36.62 -23.81 6.25
N SER A 19 37.45 -24.15 5.26
CA SER A 19 38.41 -23.21 4.68
C SER A 19 37.65 -21.99 4.13
N PRO A 20 37.97 -20.76 4.57
CA PRO A 20 37.31 -19.54 4.08
C PRO A 20 37.64 -19.27 2.60
N ILE A 21 38.68 -19.94 2.07
CA ILE A 21 39.14 -19.82 0.68
C ILE A 21 39.26 -21.20 0.02
N PRO A 22 38.98 -21.33 -1.29
CA PRO A 22 39.28 -22.54 -2.03
C PRO A 22 40.78 -22.84 -2.05
N TYR A 23 41.13 -24.12 -2.05
CA TYR A 23 42.51 -24.56 -2.27
C TYR A 23 42.92 -24.25 -3.71
N ARG A 24 43.98 -23.46 -3.90
CA ARG A 24 44.55 -23.19 -5.24
C ARG A 24 45.39 -24.34 -5.77
N VAL A 25 45.99 -25.12 -4.87
CA VAL A 25 46.81 -26.30 -5.18
C VAL A 25 46.20 -27.47 -4.41
N GLY A 26 45.94 -28.58 -5.10
CA GLY A 26 45.36 -29.76 -4.47
C GLY A 26 46.30 -30.35 -3.42
N PRO A 27 45.78 -31.11 -2.43
CA PRO A 27 46.58 -31.63 -1.32
C PRO A 27 47.74 -32.54 -1.77
N PHE A 28 47.69 -33.10 -2.98
CA PHE A 28 48.73 -33.98 -3.52
C PHE A 28 49.52 -33.37 -4.69
N ASP A 29 49.20 -32.16 -5.12
CA ASP A 29 49.75 -31.57 -6.37
C ASP A 29 51.06 -30.80 -6.16
N TYR A 30 51.73 -31.03 -5.03
CA TYR A 30 52.98 -30.37 -4.69
C TYR A 30 54.21 -31.22 -5.06
N TYR A 31 55.34 -30.55 -5.28
CA TYR A 31 56.64 -31.16 -5.57
C TYR A 31 57.74 -30.46 -4.74
N PRO A 32 58.78 -31.19 -4.27
CA PRO A 32 58.95 -32.65 -4.30
C PRO A 32 57.95 -33.39 -3.40
N ALA A 33 57.78 -34.70 -3.62
CA ALA A 33 56.87 -35.51 -2.81
C ALA A 33 57.44 -35.79 -1.42
N VAL A 34 56.61 -35.62 -0.38
CA VAL A 34 56.94 -36.03 1.00
C VAL A 34 56.17 -37.32 1.28
N LEU A 35 56.88 -38.38 1.67
CA LEU A 35 56.30 -39.70 1.93
C LEU A 35 55.94 -39.88 3.41
N CYS A 36 54.79 -40.48 3.69
CA CYS A 36 54.43 -40.97 5.03
C CYS A 36 55.39 -42.06 5.48
N ARG A 37 55.35 -42.39 6.77
CA ARG A 37 55.94 -43.64 7.29
C ARG A 37 55.39 -44.90 6.61
N CYS A 38 54.18 -44.85 6.04
CA CYS A 38 53.60 -45.95 5.27
C CYS A 38 53.97 -45.95 3.76
N GLY A 39 54.88 -45.08 3.32
CA GLY A 39 55.35 -45.00 1.93
C GLY A 39 54.44 -44.24 0.96
N THR A 40 53.22 -43.90 1.34
CA THR A 40 52.29 -43.11 0.52
C THR A 40 52.62 -41.61 0.57
N LYS A 41 52.43 -40.88 -0.53
CA LYS A 41 52.57 -39.41 -0.56
C LYS A 41 51.65 -38.76 0.48
N ALA A 42 52.20 -37.92 1.34
CA ALA A 42 51.44 -37.19 2.33
C ALA A 42 50.57 -36.11 1.67
N ALA A 43 49.38 -35.87 2.19
CA ALA A 43 48.55 -34.75 1.77
C ALA A 43 49.05 -33.46 2.45
N ARG A 44 49.19 -32.36 1.70
CA ARG A 44 49.52 -31.04 2.22
C ARG A 44 48.24 -30.22 2.43
N TRP A 45 47.91 -29.98 3.69
CA TRP A 45 46.73 -29.23 4.11
C TRP A 45 47.09 -27.84 4.62
N ILE A 46 46.10 -26.98 4.76
CA ILE A 46 46.22 -25.67 5.40
C ILE A 46 45.48 -25.72 6.73
N SER A 47 46.16 -25.38 7.81
CA SER A 47 45.56 -25.20 9.12
C SER A 47 44.79 -23.88 9.16
N TRP A 48 43.59 -23.94 9.74
CA TRP A 48 42.75 -22.76 10.02
C TRP A 48 42.48 -22.61 11.52
N SER A 49 43.29 -23.24 12.38
CA SER A 49 43.22 -22.98 13.82
C SER A 49 43.64 -21.55 14.15
N VAL A 50 43.23 -21.05 15.31
CA VAL A 50 43.61 -19.73 15.81
C VAL A 50 45.13 -19.62 15.99
N ASP A 51 45.77 -20.70 16.44
CA ASP A 51 47.22 -20.73 16.71
C ASP A 51 48.07 -20.87 15.45
N ASN A 52 47.54 -21.50 14.40
CA ASN A 52 48.25 -21.77 13.16
C ASN A 52 47.37 -21.43 11.93
N PRO A 53 46.94 -20.17 11.76
CA PRO A 53 46.09 -19.79 10.64
C PRO A 53 46.94 -19.73 9.36
N GLY A 54 46.43 -20.35 8.29
CA GLY A 54 47.09 -20.37 6.98
C GLY A 54 48.34 -21.26 6.91
N ARG A 55 48.80 -21.83 8.02
CA ARG A 55 50.04 -22.62 8.07
C ARG A 55 49.84 -24.00 7.45
N ARG A 56 50.73 -24.39 6.54
CA ARG A 56 50.62 -25.67 5.85
C ARG A 56 51.26 -26.81 6.63
N TYR A 57 50.64 -27.98 6.58
CA TYR A 57 51.15 -29.21 7.19
C TYR A 57 50.94 -30.41 6.29
N TYR A 58 51.82 -31.40 6.43
CA TYR A 58 51.68 -32.71 5.86
C TYR A 58 50.94 -33.63 6.82
N LYS A 59 50.03 -34.45 6.27
CA LYS A 59 49.36 -35.51 7.02
C LYS A 59 49.15 -36.72 6.14
N CYS A 60 49.21 -37.92 6.72
CA CYS A 60 48.88 -39.12 5.96
C CYS A 60 47.48 -39.04 5.33
N ALA A 61 47.37 -39.44 4.06
CA ALA A 61 46.08 -39.61 3.39
C ALA A 61 45.16 -40.61 4.12
N ASN A 62 45.75 -41.66 4.71
CA ASN A 62 45.03 -42.73 5.40
C ASN A 62 44.77 -42.44 6.89
N ALA A 63 45.14 -41.26 7.40
CA ALA A 63 45.01 -40.94 8.83
C ALA A 63 43.56 -41.01 9.34
N ARG A 64 42.56 -40.75 8.49
CA ARG A 64 41.14 -40.80 8.88
C ARG A 64 40.56 -42.22 8.91
N SER A 65 41.23 -43.17 8.29
CA SER A 65 40.77 -44.57 8.18
C SER A 65 41.48 -45.48 9.19
N GLY A 66 42.03 -44.92 10.27
CA GLY A 66 42.82 -45.66 11.26
C GLY A 66 44.25 -46.00 10.81
N GLY A 67 44.76 -45.35 9.76
CA GLY A 67 46.12 -45.56 9.22
C GLY A 67 47.24 -44.78 9.92
N CYS A 68 48.36 -44.60 9.21
CA CYS A 68 49.58 -43.85 9.58
C CYS A 68 49.21 -42.47 10.21
N ASP A 69 49.70 -42.19 11.41
CA ASP A 69 49.50 -40.96 12.18
C ASP A 69 50.51 -39.86 11.83
N PHE A 70 51.24 -40.02 10.72
CA PHE A 70 52.23 -39.07 10.26
C PHE A 70 51.66 -37.66 10.14
N PHE A 71 52.38 -36.74 10.75
CA PHE A 71 52.13 -35.32 10.73
C PHE A 71 53.49 -34.62 10.72
N ASP A 72 53.62 -33.60 9.87
CA ASP A 72 54.78 -32.72 9.89
C ASP A 72 54.38 -31.33 9.40
N TRP A 73 55.06 -30.29 9.88
CA TRP A 73 54.81 -28.93 9.41
C TRP A 73 55.57 -28.68 8.11
N TYR A 74 54.90 -28.15 7.08
CA TYR A 74 55.57 -27.76 5.83
C TYR A 74 56.38 -26.47 6.02
N GLU A 75 55.82 -25.55 6.79
CA GLU A 75 56.42 -24.24 7.09
C GLU A 75 56.74 -24.12 8.57
N GLY A 76 57.75 -23.32 8.89
CA GLY A 76 58.01 -22.90 10.27
C GLY A 76 56.83 -22.16 10.90
N PRO A 77 56.85 -21.92 12.22
CA PRO A 77 55.80 -21.15 12.88
C PRO A 77 55.73 -19.75 12.28
N THR A 78 54.51 -19.27 12.05
CA THR A 78 54.28 -17.91 11.61
C THR A 78 54.58 -16.93 12.75
N SER A 79 55.00 -15.71 12.43
CA SER A 79 55.14 -14.65 13.45
C SER A 79 53.79 -14.34 14.11
N SER A 80 53.85 -13.86 15.36
CA SER A 80 52.65 -13.42 16.09
C SER A 80 51.85 -12.40 15.27
N PHE A 81 52.53 -11.41 14.68
CA PHE A 81 51.89 -10.40 13.84
C PHE A 81 51.05 -10.99 12.71
N ILE A 82 51.59 -11.92 11.92
CA ILE A 82 50.84 -12.50 10.79
C ILE A 82 49.71 -13.41 11.30
N ARG A 83 49.93 -14.15 12.40
CA ARG A 83 48.86 -14.95 13.02
C ARG A 83 47.68 -14.07 13.43
N ASP A 84 47.96 -12.97 14.13
CA ASP A 84 46.93 -12.07 14.65
C ASP A 84 46.22 -11.37 13.47
N LEU A 85 46.98 -10.87 12.49
CA LEU A 85 46.43 -10.27 11.27
C LEU A 85 45.49 -11.23 10.50
N LEU A 86 45.89 -12.49 10.31
CA LEU A 86 45.05 -13.47 9.61
C LEU A 86 43.77 -13.80 10.38
N ASN A 87 43.84 -13.83 11.71
CA ASN A 87 42.67 -14.03 12.55
C ASN A 87 41.72 -12.83 12.48
N ASP A 88 42.24 -11.62 12.54
CA ASP A 88 41.46 -10.38 12.45
C ASP A 88 40.78 -10.24 11.09
N LEU A 89 41.52 -10.47 10.00
CA LEU A 89 40.96 -10.48 8.64
C LEU A 89 39.86 -11.52 8.49
N ARG A 90 40.04 -12.72 9.06
CA ARG A 90 39.01 -13.75 9.04
C ARG A 90 37.77 -13.31 9.80
N ALA A 91 37.92 -12.71 10.98
CA ALA A 91 36.81 -12.17 11.76
C ALA A 91 36.07 -11.07 10.98
N ALA A 92 36.79 -10.14 10.36
CA ALA A 92 36.21 -9.11 9.51
C ALA A 92 35.41 -9.70 8.34
N VAL A 93 35.95 -10.71 7.63
CA VAL A 93 35.23 -11.38 6.54
C VAL A 93 33.96 -12.08 7.02
N PHE A 94 33.99 -12.70 8.21
CA PHE A 94 32.79 -13.31 8.78
C PHE A 94 31.73 -12.26 9.13
N ASN A 95 32.11 -11.15 9.76
CA ASN A 95 31.20 -10.06 10.09
C ASN A 95 30.58 -9.45 8.84
N LEU A 96 31.40 -9.12 7.83
CA LEU A 96 30.93 -8.58 6.55
C LEU A 96 29.99 -9.53 5.83
N ARG A 97 30.25 -10.84 5.87
CA ARG A 97 29.33 -11.84 5.29
C ARG A 97 27.99 -11.85 6.00
N ARG A 98 28.00 -11.78 7.35
CA ARG A 98 26.78 -11.72 8.16
C ARG A 98 25.99 -10.45 7.86
N GLU A 99 26.63 -9.29 7.90
CA GLU A 99 26.00 -7.99 7.59
C GLU A 99 25.44 -7.98 6.17
N LYS A 100 26.17 -8.54 5.20
CA LYS A 100 25.68 -8.68 3.81
C LYS A 100 24.47 -9.60 3.74
N ASP A 101 24.45 -10.71 4.46
CA ASP A 101 23.27 -11.61 4.53
C ASP A 101 22.07 -10.90 5.18
N GLU A 102 22.27 -10.14 6.27
CA GLU A 102 21.25 -9.34 6.95
C GLU A 102 20.68 -8.23 6.04
N LEU A 103 21.56 -7.48 5.36
CA LEU A 103 21.16 -6.44 4.41
C LEU A 103 20.41 -7.04 3.22
N GLN A 104 20.81 -8.22 2.73
CA GLN A 104 20.09 -8.91 1.66
C GLN A 104 18.65 -9.25 2.07
N ILE A 105 18.44 -9.70 3.31
CA ILE A 105 17.10 -9.96 3.85
C ILE A 105 16.30 -8.65 3.94
N ALA A 106 16.91 -7.57 4.47
CA ALA A 106 16.24 -6.28 4.60
C ALA A 106 15.84 -5.66 3.24
N VAL A 107 16.69 -5.83 2.22
CA VAL A 107 16.38 -5.39 0.85
C VAL A 107 15.19 -6.15 0.27
N GLU A 108 15.10 -7.45 0.49
CA GLU A 108 14.01 -8.27 -0.03
C GLU A 108 12.67 -7.98 0.67
N ASP A 109 12.70 -7.77 2.00
CA ASP A 109 11.54 -7.29 2.77
C ASP A 109 11.08 -5.91 2.29
N GLY A 110 12.01 -4.98 2.08
CA GLY A 110 11.71 -3.66 1.52
C GLY A 110 11.10 -3.71 0.12
N ARG A 111 11.57 -4.62 -0.73
CA ARG A 111 10.99 -4.86 -2.06
C ARG A 111 9.57 -5.39 -1.99
N SER A 112 9.31 -6.35 -1.10
CA SER A 112 7.96 -6.91 -0.91
C SER A 112 6.97 -5.82 -0.48
N LYS A 113 7.36 -4.98 0.48
CA LYS A 113 6.54 -3.84 0.93
C LYS A 113 6.31 -2.79 -0.15
N ALA A 114 7.29 -2.55 -1.02
CA ALA A 114 7.13 -1.64 -2.15
C ALA A 114 6.10 -2.18 -3.16
N LEU A 115 6.10 -3.48 -3.43
CA LEU A 115 5.09 -4.13 -4.28
C LEU A 115 3.69 -4.02 -3.67
N GLU A 116 3.54 -4.27 -2.37
CA GLU A 116 2.26 -4.10 -1.66
C GLU A 116 1.76 -2.65 -1.71
N LEU A 117 2.67 -1.67 -1.57
CA LEU A 117 2.32 -0.24 -1.67
C LEU A 117 1.89 0.15 -3.09
N ASP A 118 2.54 -0.40 -4.12
CA ASP A 118 2.16 -0.18 -5.52
C ASP A 118 0.78 -0.76 -5.83
N GLU A 119 0.45 -1.95 -5.30
CA GLU A 119 -0.88 -2.56 -5.42
C GLU A 119 -1.96 -1.71 -4.73
N ALA A 120 -1.71 -1.30 -3.48
CA ALA A 120 -2.63 -0.41 -2.75
C ALA A 120 -2.82 0.94 -3.46
N THR A 121 -1.78 1.46 -4.12
CA THR A 121 -1.87 2.70 -4.90
C THR A 121 -2.75 2.51 -6.14
N GLN A 122 -2.63 1.38 -6.83
CA GLN A 122 -3.50 1.05 -7.97
C GLN A 122 -4.97 0.90 -7.54
N GLU A 123 -5.23 0.26 -6.40
CA GLU A 123 -6.58 0.15 -5.82
C GLU A 123 -7.16 1.52 -5.45
N LEU A 124 -6.34 2.41 -4.89
CA LEU A 124 -6.78 3.77 -4.56
C LEU A 124 -7.15 4.53 -5.84
N ASP A 125 -6.37 4.38 -6.91
CA ASP A 125 -6.66 5.01 -8.19
C ASP A 125 -7.89 4.43 -8.89
N THR A 126 -8.21 3.15 -8.73
CA THR A 126 -9.48 2.58 -9.23
C THR A 126 -10.66 3.14 -8.44
N LEU A 127 -10.60 3.14 -7.11
CA LEU A 127 -11.65 3.69 -6.25
C LEU A 127 -11.88 5.19 -6.51
N ARG A 128 -10.82 5.97 -6.75
CA ARG A 128 -10.95 7.38 -7.17
C ARG A 128 -11.74 7.54 -8.46
N ARG A 129 -11.48 6.68 -9.46
CA ARG A 129 -12.19 6.68 -10.74
C ARG A 129 -13.67 6.33 -10.55
N GLU A 130 -13.97 5.32 -9.74
CA GLU A 130 -15.35 4.94 -9.41
C GLU A 130 -16.08 6.04 -8.64
N LEU A 131 -15.41 6.68 -7.67
CA LEU A 131 -15.99 7.80 -6.95
C LEU A 131 -16.31 8.97 -7.88
N ALA A 132 -15.45 9.24 -8.88
CA ALA A 132 -15.71 10.26 -9.89
C ALA A 132 -16.95 9.93 -10.74
N THR A 133 -17.13 8.69 -11.18
CA THR A 133 -18.31 8.29 -11.97
C THR A 133 -19.59 8.40 -11.15
N VAL A 134 -19.60 7.88 -9.92
CA VAL A 134 -20.75 7.99 -9.00
C VAL A 134 -21.12 9.46 -8.74
N ARG A 135 -20.12 10.32 -8.53
CA ARG A 135 -20.35 11.76 -8.35
C ARG A 135 -21.02 12.40 -9.56
N THR A 136 -20.60 12.07 -10.77
CA THR A 136 -21.24 12.61 -11.99
C THR A 136 -22.68 12.13 -12.14
N ALA A 137 -22.96 10.86 -11.86
CA ALA A 137 -24.31 10.31 -11.90
C ALA A 137 -25.22 10.94 -10.83
N ALA A 138 -24.69 11.20 -9.63
CA ALA A 138 -25.41 11.90 -8.57
C ALA A 138 -25.83 13.31 -9.02
N ASN A 139 -24.89 14.10 -9.56
CA ASN A 139 -25.19 15.43 -10.09
C ASN A 139 -26.25 15.39 -11.20
N GLU A 140 -26.21 14.40 -12.09
CA GLU A 140 -27.23 14.24 -13.14
C GLU A 140 -28.61 13.90 -12.54
N SER A 141 -28.64 13.04 -11.53
CA SER A 141 -29.87 12.68 -10.82
C SER A 141 -30.47 13.88 -10.07
N GLU A 142 -29.63 14.71 -9.45
CA GLU A 142 -30.05 15.96 -8.80
C GLU A 142 -30.64 16.95 -9.82
N ALA A 143 -30.01 17.09 -11.00
CA ALA A 143 -30.54 17.93 -12.07
C ALA A 143 -31.91 17.43 -12.57
N LYS A 144 -32.07 16.11 -12.77
CA LYS A 144 -33.37 15.50 -13.13
C LYS A 144 -34.43 15.76 -12.06
N LEU A 145 -34.08 15.61 -10.79
CA LEU A 145 -34.98 15.89 -9.66
C LEU A 145 -35.42 17.36 -9.63
N ALA A 146 -34.50 18.30 -9.89
CA ALA A 146 -34.83 19.72 -9.96
C ALA A 146 -35.86 20.02 -11.08
N VAL A 147 -35.67 19.43 -12.26
CA VAL A 147 -36.61 19.57 -13.39
C VAL A 147 -37.98 18.98 -13.07
N LEU A 148 -38.03 17.79 -12.47
CA LEU A 148 -39.29 17.16 -12.06
C LEU A 148 -40.03 17.99 -11.00
N LYS A 149 -39.29 18.57 -10.05
CA LYS A 149 -39.85 19.43 -9.01
C LYS A 149 -40.45 20.71 -9.60
N ASP A 150 -39.77 21.37 -10.53
CA ASP A 150 -40.31 22.53 -11.26
C ASP A 150 -41.59 22.19 -12.02
N ARG A 151 -41.58 21.09 -12.78
CA ARG A 151 -42.77 20.61 -13.50
C ARG A 151 -43.93 20.33 -12.56
N ASN A 152 -43.68 19.72 -11.40
CA ASN A 152 -44.73 19.45 -10.43
C ASN A 152 -45.31 20.76 -9.88
N CYS A 153 -44.47 21.74 -9.50
CA CYS A 153 -44.94 23.05 -9.06
C CYS A 153 -45.80 23.76 -10.12
N ARG A 154 -45.41 23.68 -11.40
CA ARG A 154 -46.21 24.20 -12.52
C ARG A 154 -47.56 23.51 -12.64
N LEU A 155 -47.58 22.19 -12.62
CA LEU A 155 -48.83 21.40 -12.71
C LEU A 155 -49.74 21.65 -11.50
N GLU A 156 -49.18 21.81 -10.30
CA GLU A 156 -49.93 22.19 -9.10
C GLU A 156 -50.57 23.58 -9.26
N ASN A 157 -49.84 24.56 -9.79
CA ASN A 157 -50.37 25.89 -10.10
C ASN A 157 -51.48 25.83 -11.15
N GLU A 158 -51.28 25.10 -12.24
CA GLU A 158 -52.29 24.88 -13.29
C GLU A 158 -53.56 24.22 -12.71
N ARG A 159 -53.40 23.19 -11.87
CA ARG A 159 -54.50 22.53 -11.16
C ARG A 159 -55.27 23.52 -10.28
N ILE A 160 -54.58 24.35 -9.49
CA ILE A 160 -55.20 25.36 -8.62
C ILE A 160 -56.01 26.36 -9.46
N VAL A 161 -55.45 26.86 -10.57
CA VAL A 161 -56.15 27.79 -11.46
C VAL A 161 -57.40 27.14 -12.05
N LEU A 162 -57.31 25.92 -12.59
CA LEU A 162 -58.47 25.21 -13.14
C LEU A 162 -59.55 24.96 -12.09
N LEU A 163 -59.18 24.55 -10.87
CA LEU A 163 -60.12 24.39 -9.76
C LEU A 163 -60.81 25.70 -9.41
N SER A 164 -60.08 26.82 -9.39
CA SER A 164 -60.68 28.14 -9.12
C SER A 164 -61.69 28.55 -10.20
N LEU A 165 -61.38 28.33 -11.49
CA LEU A 165 -62.27 28.61 -12.61
C LEU A 165 -63.53 27.75 -12.55
N LEU A 166 -63.40 26.46 -12.21
CA LEU A 166 -64.54 25.56 -12.02
C LEU A 166 -65.45 26.03 -10.88
N VAL A 167 -64.88 26.43 -9.74
CA VAL A 167 -65.66 26.98 -8.61
C VAL A 167 -66.41 28.24 -9.04
N VAL A 168 -65.75 29.18 -9.72
CA VAL A 168 -66.39 30.40 -10.24
C VAL A 168 -67.54 30.05 -11.19
N HIS A 169 -67.33 29.11 -12.11
CA HIS A 169 -68.37 28.66 -13.04
C HIS A 169 -69.58 28.06 -12.32
N VAL A 170 -69.35 27.18 -11.32
CA VAL A 170 -70.40 26.60 -10.48
C VAL A 170 -71.19 27.69 -9.73
N VAL A 171 -70.51 28.69 -9.16
CA VAL A 171 -71.15 29.82 -8.46
C VAL A 171 -71.99 30.67 -9.42
N ILE A 172 -71.48 30.98 -10.61
CA ILE A 172 -72.22 31.74 -11.64
C ILE A 172 -73.48 30.96 -12.05
N ARG A 173 -73.33 29.67 -12.35
CA ARG A 173 -74.45 28.79 -12.73
C ARG A 173 -75.50 28.71 -11.62
N HIS A 174 -75.07 28.55 -10.37
CA HIS A 174 -75.95 28.54 -9.21
C HIS A 174 -76.72 29.86 -9.09
N LYS A 175 -76.05 31.01 -9.16
CA LYS A 175 -76.72 32.33 -9.12
C LYS A 175 -77.75 32.52 -10.24
N TRP A 176 -77.45 32.02 -11.45
CA TRP A 176 -78.36 32.06 -12.59
C TRP A 176 -79.60 31.17 -12.36
N GLN A 177 -79.40 29.94 -11.88
CA GLN A 177 -80.48 28.97 -11.66
C GLN A 177 -81.44 29.34 -10.52
N TYR A 178 -80.95 30.04 -9.49
CA TYR A 178 -81.77 30.50 -8.36
C TYR A 178 -82.22 31.97 -8.48
N GLY A 179 -82.05 32.62 -9.64
CA GLY A 179 -82.61 33.95 -9.91
C GLY A 179 -82.02 35.11 -9.09
N ILE A 180 -80.83 34.94 -8.50
CA ILE A 180 -80.18 35.95 -7.63
C ILE A 180 -79.43 37.01 -8.46
N TRP A 181 -80.08 37.56 -9.50
CA TRP A 181 -79.52 38.56 -10.42
C TRP A 181 -79.96 40.01 -10.11
N HIS A 182 -80.70 40.24 -9.03
CA HIS A 182 -81.17 41.56 -8.61
C HIS A 182 -80.55 42.00 -7.27
N PHE A 183 -79.24 42.25 -7.21
CA PHE A 183 -78.60 43.04 -6.13
C PHE A 183 -77.13 43.37 -6.50
N ALA A 184 -76.87 44.15 -7.56
CA ALA A 184 -75.60 44.89 -7.75
C ALA A 184 -75.59 45.84 -8.98
N SER A 185 -76.69 46.52 -9.29
CA SER A 185 -76.64 47.71 -10.17
C SER A 185 -76.71 48.98 -9.32
N GLY A 186 -75.82 49.11 -8.33
CA GLY A 186 -75.85 50.23 -7.38
C GLY A 186 -74.49 50.86 -7.04
N SER A 187 -73.36 50.21 -7.36
CA SER A 187 -72.07 50.61 -6.78
C SER A 187 -71.06 51.24 -7.75
N VAL A 188 -71.39 51.39 -9.03
CA VAL A 188 -70.54 52.13 -9.98
C VAL A 188 -70.81 53.65 -9.93
N LEU A 189 -72.01 54.08 -9.49
CA LEU A 189 -72.30 55.50 -9.27
C LEU A 189 -71.59 56.07 -8.03
N ALA A 190 -71.23 55.25 -7.03
CA ALA A 190 -70.63 55.75 -5.79
C ALA A 190 -69.16 56.21 -5.95
N ILE A 191 -68.40 55.61 -6.88
CA ILE A 191 -66.98 55.96 -7.09
C ILE A 191 -66.84 57.20 -8.00
N LEU A 192 -67.73 57.38 -8.98
CA LEU A 192 -67.75 58.58 -9.83
C LEU A 192 -68.29 59.82 -9.09
N GLN A 193 -69.08 59.65 -8.03
CA GLN A 193 -69.58 60.75 -7.21
C GLN A 193 -68.57 61.19 -6.13
N TYR A 194 -67.75 60.27 -5.61
CA TYR A 194 -66.64 60.61 -4.68
C TYR A 194 -65.46 61.30 -5.36
N GLY A 195 -65.16 60.99 -6.63
CA GLY A 195 -64.12 61.68 -7.40
C GLY A 195 -64.45 63.15 -7.71
N ASN A 196 -65.73 63.46 -7.95
CA ASN A 196 -66.18 64.81 -8.34
C ASN A 196 -66.34 65.76 -7.13
N LEU A 197 -66.68 65.23 -5.95
CA LEU A 197 -66.79 66.03 -4.72
C LEU A 197 -65.44 66.54 -4.18
N ASN A 198 -64.36 65.78 -4.34
CA ASN A 198 -63.01 66.21 -3.95
C ASN A 198 -62.42 67.28 -4.89
N GLU A 199 -62.87 67.33 -6.14
CA GLU A 199 -62.40 68.33 -7.12
C GLU A 199 -63.11 69.69 -6.97
N ILE A 200 -64.34 69.70 -6.43
CA ILE A 200 -65.09 70.92 -6.14
C ILE A 200 -64.67 71.54 -4.79
N HIS A 201 -64.35 70.73 -3.78
CA HIS A 201 -63.90 71.24 -2.48
C HIS A 201 -62.51 71.90 -2.51
N ASN A 202 -61.64 71.53 -3.47
CA ASN A 202 -60.31 72.14 -3.65
C ASN A 202 -60.34 73.48 -4.44
N LYS A 203 -61.46 73.82 -5.09
CA LYS A 203 -61.63 75.09 -5.82
C LYS A 203 -62.29 76.21 -4.99
N GLN A 204 -62.73 75.93 -3.76
CA GLN A 204 -63.33 76.91 -2.85
C GLN A 204 -62.40 77.34 -1.68
N THR A 205 -61.17 76.83 -1.62
CA THR A 205 -60.15 77.19 -0.61
C THR A 205 -59.05 78.11 -1.15
N HIS A 206 -59.22 78.70 -2.34
CA HIS A 206 -58.26 79.63 -2.97
C HIS A 206 -58.94 80.89 -3.54
N ILE A 207 -59.80 81.55 -2.75
CA ILE A 207 -60.15 82.97 -2.87
C ILE A 207 -60.13 83.58 -1.47
#